data_AF-A0A3D8MTY1-F1
#
_entry.id   AF-A0A3D8MTY1-F1
#
_cell.length_a   1.000
_cell.length_b   1.000
_cell.length_c   1.000
_cell.angle_alpha   90.00
_cell.angle_beta   90.00
_cell.angle_gamma   90.00
#
_symmetry.space_group_name_H-M   'P 1'
#
loop_
_entity.id
_entity.type
_entity.pdbx_description
1 polymer ?
#
loop_
_entity_poly.entity_id
_entity_poly.type
_entity_poly.pdbx_seq_one_letter_code
_entity_poly.pdbx_strand_id
1 'polypeptide(L)'
;MIERNTFSPDWLSSPGETMEDILEEKGWTKKEFAERTGYTTKHINELTNGRAQITAETAERIARVLGSTAQFWLTRDAHYQAALEHQRAIRKAKEDADWLKELPLSWMKKQGWVRAFQHRGEQVLECLRFFGVHSVDAWRQRYPGQFAAFRSSPSFEKKEGAVAAWLRKAEQEATDMRCAPFDKQGFQGALAELRSLTRETAPSVFAPKLQNICSKHGVAVVFVAAPTGCPASGATKWLTPEKAMLVLSLRYKTNDHFWFTFFHEAAHILKHGKKLLAIEGVEGMDAKLEGEADRFARDVLIPRREAQELYDMSNFRFCSKKMVSEFAEKIGVAPGIVVGRMQNEGWLPWSHMNALKVKYEWIE
;
A
#
# COMPACT_ATOMS: atom_id res chain seq x y z
N MET A 1 2.89 1.72 19.99
CA MET A 1 3.45 2.95 19.40
C MET A 1 2.91 4.11 20.22
N ILE A 2 3.79 4.92 20.79
CA ILE A 2 3.38 6.13 21.49
C ILE A 2 2.81 7.08 20.43
N GLU A 3 1.50 7.35 20.48
CA GLU A 3 0.92 8.48 19.76
C GLU A 3 1.64 9.73 20.25
N ARG A 4 2.62 10.20 19.47
CA ARG A 4 3.11 11.56 19.61
C ARG A 4 1.98 12.45 19.12
N ASN A 5 1.12 12.82 20.06
CA ASN A 5 0.18 13.91 19.89
C ASN A 5 1.04 15.16 19.66
N THR A 6 1.37 15.44 18.40
CA THR A 6 2.07 16.67 18.01
C THR A 6 1.05 17.78 18.18
N PHE A 7 1.02 18.35 19.38
CA PHE A 7 0.37 19.62 19.64
C PHE A 7 0.90 20.63 18.62
N SER A 8 0.07 20.98 17.65
CA SER A 8 0.35 22.00 16.65
C SER A 8 -0.66 23.11 16.89
N PRO A 9 -0.37 24.06 17.79
CA PRO A 9 -1.30 25.14 18.09
C PRO A 9 -1.57 25.96 16.82
N ASP A 10 -2.84 26.28 16.60
CA ASP A 10 -3.35 27.02 15.43
C ASP A 10 -3.00 28.53 15.46
N TRP A 11 -2.25 28.95 16.47
CA TRP A 11 -1.77 30.33 16.64
C TRP A 11 -0.43 30.48 15.92
N LEU A 12 -0.50 30.81 14.62
CA LEU A 12 0.62 31.15 13.75
C LEU A 12 1.18 32.54 14.14
N SER A 13 1.68 32.67 15.37
CA SER A 13 2.30 33.93 15.80
C SER A 13 3.69 34.06 15.18
N SER A 14 3.92 35.16 14.47
CA SER A 14 5.19 35.38 13.81
C SER A 14 6.30 35.70 14.83
N PRO A 15 7.58 35.48 14.50
CA PRO A 15 8.68 36.01 15.30
C PRO A 15 8.60 37.52 15.47
N GLY A 16 8.07 38.20 14.44
CA GLY A 16 7.90 39.64 14.41
C GLY A 16 6.87 40.18 15.41
N GLU A 17 5.76 39.47 15.62
CA GLU A 17 4.78 39.82 16.67
C GLU A 17 5.42 39.78 18.06
N THR A 18 6.23 38.75 18.34
CA THR A 18 6.98 38.68 19.62
C THR A 18 8.00 39.81 19.75
N MET A 19 8.62 40.24 18.65
CA MET A 19 9.46 41.44 18.70
C MET A 19 8.63 42.67 19.00
N GLU A 20 7.47 42.84 18.37
CA GLU A 20 6.57 43.97 18.61
C GLU A 20 6.09 44.02 20.06
N ASP A 21 5.68 42.90 20.64
CA ASP A 21 5.27 42.80 22.05
C ASP A 21 6.41 43.26 23.00
N ILE A 22 7.63 42.78 22.77
CA ILE A 22 8.80 43.16 23.58
C ILE A 22 9.16 44.64 23.39
N LEU A 23 9.01 45.16 22.16
CA LEU A 23 9.25 46.59 21.88
C LEU A 23 8.23 47.46 22.59
N GLU A 24 6.95 47.08 22.59
CA GLU A 24 5.89 47.77 23.31
C GLU A 24 6.13 47.76 24.82
N GLU A 25 6.48 46.61 25.40
CA GLU A 25 6.83 46.49 26.83
C GLU A 25 8.01 47.39 27.23
N LYS A 26 8.99 47.55 26.32
CA LYS A 26 10.15 48.44 26.53
C LYS A 26 9.89 49.90 26.15
N GLY A 27 8.74 50.22 25.56
CA GLY A 27 8.43 51.56 25.04
C GLY A 27 9.29 51.98 23.85
N TRP A 28 9.86 51.03 23.09
CA TRP A 28 10.78 51.29 21.98
C TRP A 28 10.04 51.37 20.64
N THR A 29 10.46 52.31 19.81
CA THR A 29 9.99 52.36 18.41
C THR A 29 10.79 51.39 17.54
N LYS A 30 10.22 50.96 16.40
CA LYS A 30 10.96 50.17 15.39
C LYS A 30 12.22 50.88 14.86
N LYS A 31 12.22 52.22 14.86
CA LYS A 31 13.38 53.04 14.50
C LYS A 31 14.49 52.86 15.53
N GLU A 32 14.17 52.99 16.82
CA GLU A 32 15.12 52.79 17.90
C GLU A 32 15.64 51.34 17.92
N PHE A 33 14.78 50.36 17.65
CA PHE A 33 15.21 48.97 17.54
C PHE A 33 16.19 48.75 16.37
N ALA A 34 15.96 49.41 15.23
CA ALA A 34 16.86 49.37 14.08
C ALA A 34 18.24 49.94 14.44
N GLU A 35 18.27 51.08 15.13
CA GLU A 35 19.51 51.70 15.62
C GLU A 35 20.27 50.77 16.58
N ARG A 36 19.59 50.14 17.54
CA ARG A 36 20.19 49.22 18.52
C ARG A 36 20.73 47.93 17.90
N THR A 37 20.08 47.41 16.86
CA THR A 37 20.51 46.18 16.16
C THR A 37 21.51 46.44 15.03
N GLY A 38 21.73 47.71 14.66
CA GLY A 38 22.56 48.09 13.52
C GLY A 38 21.95 47.69 12.17
N TYR A 39 20.62 47.57 12.10
CA TYR A 39 19.88 47.31 10.87
C TYR A 39 19.16 48.57 10.39
N THR A 40 18.69 48.55 9.14
CA THR A 40 17.82 49.62 8.64
C THR A 40 16.40 49.45 9.19
N THR A 41 15.66 50.54 9.38
CA THR A 41 14.23 50.49 9.74
C THR A 41 13.42 49.68 8.74
N LYS A 42 13.81 49.70 7.45
CA LYS A 42 13.21 48.85 6.41
C LYS A 42 13.40 47.36 6.73
N HIS A 43 14.62 46.94 7.07
CA HIS A 43 14.89 45.54 7.41
C HIS A 43 14.14 45.10 8.67
N ILE A 44 14.10 45.95 9.71
CA ILE A 44 13.29 45.69 10.91
C ILE A 44 11.81 45.54 10.55
N ASN A 45 11.26 46.42 9.69
CA ASN A 45 9.89 46.28 9.23
C ASN A 45 9.65 44.96 8.49
N GLU A 46 10.57 44.50 7.65
CA GLU A 46 10.45 43.20 6.98
C GLU A 46 10.52 42.02 7.97
N LEU A 47 11.37 42.10 9.00
CA LEU A 47 11.45 41.11 10.07
C LEU A 47 10.17 41.08 10.92
N THR A 48 9.67 42.23 11.36
CA THR A 48 8.45 42.30 12.17
C THR A 48 7.20 41.85 11.41
N ASN A 49 7.18 42.04 10.09
CA ASN A 49 6.09 41.56 9.24
C ASN A 49 6.26 40.08 8.80
N GLY A 50 7.30 39.38 9.28
CA GLY A 50 7.59 37.98 8.92
C GLY A 50 7.96 37.76 7.45
N ARG A 51 8.37 38.82 6.74
CA ARG A 51 8.80 38.77 5.33
C ARG A 51 10.29 38.49 5.17
N ALA A 52 11.11 38.92 6.14
CA ALA A 52 12.52 38.56 6.22
C ALA A 52 12.72 37.37 7.16
N GLN A 53 13.54 36.40 6.74
CA GLN A 53 13.96 35.28 7.59
C GLN A 53 14.98 35.76 8.63
N ILE A 54 14.94 35.12 9.79
CA ILE A 54 15.92 35.35 10.85
C ILE A 54 17.15 34.49 10.56
N THR A 55 18.22 35.11 10.08
CA THR A 55 19.53 34.43 9.93
C THR A 55 20.23 34.28 11.28
N ALA A 56 21.29 33.47 11.36
CA ALA A 56 22.09 33.33 12.59
C ALA A 56 22.64 34.69 13.08
N GLU A 57 23.09 35.54 12.16
CA GLU A 57 23.57 36.89 12.51
C GLU A 57 22.43 37.77 13.05
N THR A 58 21.28 37.73 12.39
CA THR A 58 20.09 38.47 12.81
C THR A 58 19.65 38.02 14.20
N ALA A 59 19.63 36.72 14.45
CA ALA A 59 19.28 36.14 15.75
C ALA A 59 20.24 36.58 16.87
N GLU A 60 21.55 36.63 16.62
CA GLU A 60 22.55 37.14 17.56
C GLU A 60 22.30 38.61 17.92
N ARG A 61 22.05 39.45 16.91
CA ARG A 61 21.76 40.88 17.11
C ARG A 61 20.47 41.08 17.88
N ILE A 62 19.39 40.37 17.53
CA ILE A 62 18.11 40.44 18.23
C ILE A 62 18.28 39.96 19.68
N ALA A 63 18.97 38.84 19.91
CA ALA A 63 19.17 38.30 21.26
C ALA A 63 19.91 39.27 22.18
N ARG A 64 20.92 39.98 21.66
CA ARG A 64 21.64 41.01 22.43
C ARG A 64 20.78 42.23 22.78
N VAL A 65 19.78 42.57 21.96
CA VAL A 65 18.98 43.79 22.12
C VAL A 65 17.66 43.53 22.87
N LEU A 66 16.93 42.48 22.49
CA LEU A 66 15.63 42.12 23.05
C LEU A 66 15.73 41.06 24.15
N GLY A 67 16.82 40.30 24.21
CA GLY A 67 17.01 39.20 25.16
C GLY A 67 16.70 37.83 24.55
N SER A 68 16.58 36.83 25.43
CA SER A 68 16.57 35.40 25.06
C SER A 68 17.89 34.96 24.39
N THR A 69 17.86 33.89 23.60
CA THR A 69 19.03 33.35 22.91
C THR A 69 18.87 33.44 21.40
N ALA A 70 19.97 33.45 20.64
CA ALA A 70 19.91 33.36 19.18
C ALA A 70 19.16 32.08 18.73
N GLN A 71 19.36 30.97 19.45
CA GLN A 71 18.66 29.70 19.21
C GLN A 71 17.14 29.84 19.33
N PHE A 72 16.66 30.57 20.33
CA PHE A 72 15.22 30.82 20.50
C PHE A 72 14.62 31.49 19.27
N TRP A 73 15.25 32.57 18.78
CA TRP A 73 14.76 33.33 17.63
C TRP A 73 14.81 32.50 16.34
N LEU A 74 15.87 31.72 16.13
CA LEU A 74 16.00 30.80 14.99
C LEU A 74 14.92 29.72 15.00
N THR A 75 14.71 29.05 16.15
CA THR A 75 13.68 28.02 16.28
C THR A 75 12.29 28.60 16.04
N ARG A 76 12.02 29.80 16.56
CA ARG A 76 10.72 30.48 16.36
C ARG A 76 10.48 30.80 14.88
N ASP A 77 11.44 31.36 14.17
CA ASP A 77 11.30 31.62 12.73
C ASP A 77 11.13 30.33 11.94
N ALA A 78 11.93 29.30 12.22
CA ALA A 78 11.80 28.01 11.57
C ALA A 78 10.40 27.41 11.72
N HIS A 79 9.80 27.48 12.92
CA HIS A 79 8.44 27.02 13.17
C HIS A 79 7.40 27.83 12.37
N TYR A 80 7.53 29.16 12.36
CA TYR A 80 6.65 30.05 11.63
C TYR A 80 6.71 29.82 10.11
N GLN A 81 7.92 29.77 9.54
CA GLN A 81 8.11 29.50 8.11
C GLN A 81 7.57 28.12 7.71
N ALA A 82 7.81 27.08 8.53
CA ALA A 82 7.26 25.75 8.28
C ALA A 82 5.73 25.74 8.28
N ALA A 83 5.10 26.49 9.20
CA ALA A 83 3.64 26.61 9.26
C ALA A 83 3.07 27.39 8.06
N LEU A 84 3.73 28.46 7.61
CA LEU A 84 3.35 29.18 6.38
C LEU A 84 3.44 28.29 5.14
N GLU A 85 4.53 27.55 4.98
CA GLU A 85 4.70 26.61 3.87
C GLU A 85 3.68 25.48 3.92
N HIS A 86 3.35 24.98 5.11
CA HIS A 86 2.29 24.00 5.27
C HIS A 86 0.93 24.54 4.83
N GLN A 87 0.57 25.78 5.21
CA GLN A 87 -0.65 26.43 4.74
C GLN A 87 -0.67 26.62 3.21
N ARG A 88 0.46 27.04 2.61
CA ARG A 88 0.60 27.16 1.15
C ARG A 88 0.40 25.80 0.47
N ALA A 89 1.02 24.74 1.00
CA ALA A 89 0.87 23.38 0.51
C ALA A 89 -0.59 22.90 0.59
N ILE A 90 -1.29 23.17 1.70
CA ILE A 90 -2.72 22.85 1.84
C ILE A 90 -3.57 23.58 0.81
N ARG A 91 -3.31 24.88 0.58
CA ARG A 91 -4.04 25.68 -0.41
C ARG A 91 -3.82 25.15 -1.82
N LYS A 92 -2.57 24.88 -2.19
CA LYS A 92 -2.23 24.29 -3.50
C LYS A 92 -2.84 22.91 -3.67
N ALA A 93 -2.72 22.03 -2.67
CA ALA A 93 -3.29 20.68 -2.71
C ALA A 93 -4.82 20.68 -2.83
N LYS A 94 -5.49 21.76 -2.40
CA LYS A 94 -6.95 21.92 -2.59
C LYS A 94 -7.33 22.06 -4.07
N GLU A 95 -6.45 22.58 -4.91
CA GLU A 95 -6.67 22.69 -6.36
C GLU A 95 -6.81 21.28 -6.98
N ASP A 96 -6.08 20.30 -6.43
CA ASP A 96 -6.12 18.90 -6.81
C ASP A 96 -7.23 18.09 -6.12
N ALA A 97 -8.15 18.73 -5.39
CA ALA A 97 -9.09 18.01 -4.53
C ALA A 97 -10.02 17.05 -5.27
N ASP A 98 -10.21 17.22 -6.57
CA ASP A 98 -11.02 16.33 -7.39
C ASP A 98 -10.37 14.97 -7.67
N TRP A 99 -9.04 14.88 -7.60
CA TRP A 99 -8.31 13.60 -7.62
C TRP A 99 -8.78 12.63 -6.52
N LEU A 100 -9.27 13.15 -5.38
CA LEU A 100 -9.85 12.31 -4.32
C LEU A 100 -11.03 11.44 -4.79
N LYS A 101 -11.74 11.84 -5.86
CA LYS A 101 -12.85 11.08 -6.45
C LYS A 101 -12.37 9.85 -7.24
N GLU A 102 -11.11 9.84 -7.67
CA GLU A 102 -10.46 8.72 -8.36
C GLU A 102 -10.08 7.60 -7.36
N LEU A 103 -9.95 7.93 -6.08
CA LEU A 103 -9.51 7.01 -5.03
C LEU A 103 -10.66 6.32 -4.28
N PRO A 104 -10.47 5.11 -3.72
CA PRO A 104 -11.42 4.49 -2.81
C PRO A 104 -11.36 5.13 -1.40
N LEU A 105 -11.47 6.46 -1.30
CA LEU A 105 -11.16 7.22 -0.10
C LEU A 105 -11.96 6.78 1.14
N SER A 106 -13.26 6.51 0.99
CA SER A 106 -14.10 6.04 2.10
C SER A 106 -13.62 4.71 2.67
N TRP A 107 -13.15 3.80 1.80
CA TRP A 107 -12.56 2.53 2.22
C TRP A 107 -11.23 2.76 2.94
N MET A 108 -10.34 3.56 2.36
CA MET A 108 -9.03 3.87 2.94
C MET A 108 -9.17 4.48 4.35
N LYS A 109 -10.17 5.35 4.56
CA LYS A 109 -10.51 5.91 5.88
C LYS A 109 -11.03 4.83 6.83
N LYS A 110 -12.00 4.03 6.39
CA LYS A 110 -12.59 2.94 7.21
C LYS A 110 -11.52 1.94 7.68
N GLN A 111 -10.57 1.62 6.81
CA GLN A 111 -9.47 0.69 7.12
C GLN A 111 -8.30 1.34 7.86
N GLY A 112 -8.37 2.65 8.18
CA GLY A 112 -7.29 3.36 8.87
C GLY A 112 -6.01 3.54 8.03
N TRP A 113 -6.06 3.37 6.71
CA TRP A 113 -4.90 3.56 5.83
C TRP A 113 -4.52 5.04 5.71
N VAL A 114 -5.51 5.92 5.82
CA VAL A 114 -5.36 7.38 5.82
C VAL A 114 -6.19 7.99 6.94
N ARG A 115 -5.69 9.07 7.52
CA ARG A 115 -6.45 9.91 8.45
C ARG A 115 -7.55 10.68 7.72
N ALA A 116 -8.63 10.98 8.44
CA ALA A 116 -9.73 11.79 7.94
C ALA A 116 -9.51 13.27 8.30
N PHE A 117 -9.57 14.13 7.29
CA PHE A 117 -9.51 15.58 7.46
C PHE A 117 -10.77 16.25 6.91
N GLN A 118 -11.21 17.33 7.55
CA GLN A 118 -12.34 18.14 7.07
C GLN A 118 -11.94 19.00 5.87
N HIS A 119 -10.73 19.59 5.89
CA HIS A 119 -10.24 20.38 4.78
C HIS A 119 -9.75 19.48 3.64
N ARG A 120 -10.29 19.69 2.42
CA ARG A 120 -9.97 18.85 1.25
C ARG A 120 -8.48 18.87 0.87
N GLY A 121 -7.80 20.01 1.02
CA GLY A 121 -6.36 20.11 0.76
C GLY A 121 -5.51 19.26 1.72
N GLU A 122 -5.88 19.20 2.99
CA GLU A 122 -5.22 18.32 3.95
C GLU A 122 -5.47 16.85 3.61
N GLN A 123 -6.70 16.53 3.19
CA GLN A 123 -7.04 15.18 2.77
C GLN A 123 -6.24 14.73 1.54
N VAL A 124 -5.97 15.63 0.58
CA VAL A 124 -5.08 15.37 -0.55
C VAL A 124 -3.66 15.09 -0.08
N LEU A 125 -3.10 15.93 0.79
CA LEU A 125 -1.74 15.74 1.33
C LEU A 125 -1.61 14.41 2.09
N GLU A 126 -2.61 14.02 2.87
CA GLU A 126 -2.63 12.74 3.57
C GLU A 126 -2.65 11.54 2.60
N CYS A 127 -3.42 11.62 1.51
CA CYS A 127 -3.41 10.59 0.47
C CYS A 127 -2.06 10.53 -0.26
N LEU A 128 -1.46 11.67 -0.61
CA LEU A 128 -0.13 11.75 -1.22
C LEU A 128 0.94 11.14 -0.30
N ARG A 129 0.88 11.42 1.01
CA ARG A 129 1.71 10.79 2.03
C ARG A 129 1.56 9.26 2.05
N PHE A 130 0.32 8.77 2.03
CA PHE A 130 0.05 7.32 1.95
C PHE A 130 0.68 6.70 0.70
N PHE A 131 0.52 7.32 -0.46
CA PHE A 131 1.13 6.86 -1.72
C PHE A 131 2.65 7.05 -1.80
N GLY A 132 3.25 7.84 -0.91
CA GLY A 132 4.68 8.11 -0.91
C GLY A 132 5.12 8.97 -2.10
N VAL A 133 4.29 9.90 -2.54
CA VAL A 133 4.53 10.79 -3.69
C VAL A 133 4.26 12.24 -3.30
N HIS A 134 4.93 13.20 -3.96
CA HIS A 134 4.86 14.61 -3.57
C HIS A 134 3.73 15.40 -4.29
N SER A 135 3.10 14.84 -5.32
CA SER A 135 2.02 15.49 -6.08
C SER A 135 1.12 14.48 -6.77
N VAL A 136 -0.07 14.93 -7.19
CA VAL A 136 -0.99 14.12 -8.00
C VAL A 136 -0.37 13.75 -9.35
N ASP A 137 0.40 14.65 -9.96
CA ASP A 137 1.10 14.32 -11.21
C ASP A 137 2.14 13.20 -11.03
N ALA A 138 2.90 13.20 -9.93
CA ALA A 138 3.81 12.11 -9.61
C ALA A 138 3.06 10.79 -9.39
N TRP A 139 1.87 10.84 -8.76
CA TRP A 139 0.98 9.68 -8.67
C TRP A 139 0.53 9.20 -10.06
N ARG A 140 0.12 10.12 -10.94
CA ARG A 140 -0.31 9.86 -12.32
C ARG A 140 0.83 9.45 -13.26
N GLN A 141 2.09 9.60 -12.87
CA GLN A 141 3.20 9.02 -13.62
C GLN A 141 3.53 7.61 -13.12
N ARG A 142 3.39 7.39 -11.81
CA ARG A 142 3.76 6.12 -11.16
C ARG A 142 2.78 4.97 -11.45
N TYR A 143 1.47 5.23 -11.40
CA TYR A 143 0.45 4.18 -11.49
C TYR A 143 -0.17 4.01 -12.91
N PRO A 144 -0.41 5.08 -13.68
CA PRO A 144 -1.01 4.99 -15.04
C PRO A 144 -0.14 4.30 -16.09
N GLY A 145 1.18 4.26 -15.93
CA GLY A 145 2.09 3.57 -16.87
C GLY A 145 1.79 2.06 -17.03
N GLN A 146 0.97 1.48 -16.16
CA GLN A 146 0.55 0.07 -16.20
C GLN A 146 -0.84 -0.16 -16.81
N PHE A 147 -1.65 0.89 -16.97
CA PHE A 147 -3.05 0.82 -17.43
C PHE A 147 -3.37 1.81 -18.58
N ALA A 148 -2.33 2.44 -19.14
CA ALA A 148 -2.42 3.58 -20.06
C ALA A 148 -3.26 3.36 -21.34
N ALA A 149 -3.50 2.11 -21.75
CA ALA A 149 -4.18 1.80 -23.00
C ALA A 149 -5.71 1.99 -22.98
N PHE A 150 -6.34 2.28 -21.83
CA PHE A 150 -7.81 2.12 -21.70
C PHE A 150 -8.56 3.28 -21.02
N ARG A 151 -7.99 4.50 -21.05
CA ARG A 151 -8.62 5.69 -20.45
C ARG A 151 -9.73 6.25 -21.33
N SER A 152 -10.98 5.84 -21.08
CA SER A 152 -12.15 6.46 -21.71
C SER A 152 -13.42 6.51 -20.85
N SER A 153 -13.41 6.02 -19.59
CA SER A 153 -14.59 6.05 -18.73
C SER A 153 -14.31 6.31 -17.23
N PRO A 154 -15.20 7.05 -16.52
CA PRO A 154 -15.08 7.30 -15.08
C PRO A 154 -15.12 6.04 -14.19
N SER A 155 -15.69 4.94 -14.69
CA SER A 155 -15.70 3.66 -13.97
C SER A 155 -14.34 2.97 -14.01
N PHE A 156 -13.54 3.20 -15.05
CA PHE A 156 -12.18 2.67 -15.17
C PHE A 156 -11.19 3.42 -14.27
N GLU A 157 -11.29 4.75 -14.19
CA GLU A 157 -10.46 5.57 -13.29
C GLU A 157 -10.61 5.14 -11.82
N LYS A 158 -11.85 4.86 -11.38
CA LYS A 158 -12.10 4.34 -10.03
C LYS A 158 -11.47 2.97 -9.79
N LYS A 159 -11.33 2.13 -10.82
CA LYS A 159 -10.63 0.84 -10.72
C LYS A 159 -9.12 1.04 -10.59
N GLU A 160 -8.53 1.95 -11.37
CA GLU A 160 -7.10 2.30 -11.27
C GLU A 160 -6.75 2.79 -9.86
N GLY A 161 -7.52 3.73 -9.30
CA GLY A 161 -7.30 4.24 -7.95
C GLY A 161 -7.47 3.16 -6.88
N ALA A 162 -8.42 2.24 -7.05
CA ALA A 162 -8.64 1.11 -6.16
C ALA A 162 -7.47 0.12 -6.16
N VAL A 163 -6.98 -0.26 -7.36
CA VAL A 163 -5.80 -1.13 -7.53
C VAL A 163 -4.54 -0.45 -6.98
N ALA A 164 -4.32 0.83 -7.28
CA ALA A 164 -3.17 1.59 -6.78
C ALA A 164 -3.16 1.65 -5.24
N ALA A 165 -4.30 1.93 -4.61
CA ALA A 165 -4.41 1.97 -3.16
C ALA A 165 -4.12 0.61 -2.52
N TRP A 166 -4.65 -0.47 -3.11
CA TRP A 166 -4.42 -1.84 -2.65
C TRP A 166 -2.96 -2.25 -2.76
N LEU A 167 -2.33 -2.04 -3.92
CA LEU A 167 -0.91 -2.31 -4.13
C LEU A 167 -0.03 -1.51 -3.19
N ARG A 168 -0.34 -0.22 -2.98
CA ARG A 168 0.44 0.61 -2.06
C ARG A 168 0.38 0.10 -0.62
N LYS A 169 -0.80 -0.29 -0.16
CA LYS A 169 -0.95 -0.87 1.18
C LYS A 169 -0.15 -2.16 1.33
N ALA A 170 -0.22 -3.02 0.30
CA ALA A 170 0.58 -4.23 0.23
C ALA A 170 2.09 -3.94 0.26
N GLU A 171 2.56 -2.95 -0.49
CA GLU A 171 3.96 -2.53 -0.50
C GLU A 171 4.43 -2.10 0.90
N GLN A 172 3.62 -1.34 1.63
CA GLN A 172 3.96 -0.90 2.99
C GLN A 172 4.12 -2.09 3.93
N GLU A 173 3.12 -2.98 3.99
CA GLU A 173 3.16 -4.16 4.85
C GLU A 173 4.29 -5.12 4.47
N ALA A 174 4.49 -5.32 3.16
CA ALA A 174 5.54 -6.19 2.67
C ALA A 174 6.93 -5.63 2.95
N THR A 175 7.12 -4.30 2.90
CA THR A 175 8.38 -3.65 3.27
C THR A 175 8.74 -3.92 4.72
N ASP A 176 7.78 -3.81 5.64
CA ASP A 176 7.99 -3.98 7.09
C ASP A 176 8.28 -5.44 7.50
N MET A 177 7.86 -6.41 6.69
CA MET A 177 8.18 -7.83 6.95
C MET A 177 9.66 -8.14 6.74
N ARG A 178 10.27 -8.84 7.71
CA ARG A 178 11.65 -9.33 7.55
C ARG A 178 11.67 -10.55 6.64
N CYS A 179 12.55 -10.55 5.65
CA CYS A 179 12.79 -11.68 4.75
C CYS A 179 14.30 -11.88 4.57
N ALA A 180 14.71 -13.12 4.33
CA ALA A 180 16.05 -13.43 3.82
C ALA A 180 16.19 -12.92 2.37
N PRO A 181 17.41 -12.86 1.81
CA PRO A 181 17.59 -12.60 0.38
C PRO A 181 16.89 -13.67 -0.47
N PHE A 182 16.36 -13.25 -1.62
CA PHE A 182 15.61 -14.13 -2.50
C PHE A 182 16.45 -15.31 -2.99
N ASP A 183 15.97 -16.51 -2.67
CA ASP A 183 16.53 -17.79 -3.10
C ASP A 183 15.52 -18.51 -3.98
N LYS A 184 15.77 -18.50 -5.30
CA LYS A 184 14.90 -19.13 -6.28
C LYS A 184 14.78 -20.64 -6.07
N GLN A 185 15.90 -21.31 -5.78
CA GLN A 185 15.92 -22.77 -5.66
C GLN A 185 15.25 -23.20 -4.35
N GLY A 186 15.54 -22.50 -3.25
CA GLY A 186 14.86 -22.71 -1.98
C GLY A 186 13.36 -22.45 -2.06
N PHE A 187 12.93 -21.33 -2.68
CA PHE A 187 11.50 -21.05 -2.84
C PHE A 187 10.80 -22.12 -3.70
N GLN A 188 11.43 -22.57 -4.77
CA GLN A 188 10.91 -23.66 -5.60
C GLN A 188 10.84 -24.99 -4.83
N GLY A 189 11.84 -25.29 -4.00
CA GLY A 189 11.84 -26.47 -3.12
C GLY A 189 10.75 -26.42 -2.03
N ALA A 190 10.43 -25.23 -1.53
CA ALA A 190 9.40 -25.01 -0.52
C ALA A 190 7.97 -25.21 -1.05
N LEU A 191 7.74 -25.24 -2.37
CA LEU A 191 6.40 -25.39 -2.95
C LEU A 191 5.69 -26.67 -2.50
N ALA A 192 6.42 -27.75 -2.25
CA ALA A 192 5.82 -28.99 -1.76
C ALA A 192 5.24 -28.83 -0.34
N GLU A 193 5.97 -28.15 0.54
CA GLU A 193 5.52 -27.82 1.89
C GLU A 193 4.33 -26.84 1.84
N LEU A 194 4.45 -25.78 1.04
CA LEU A 194 3.37 -24.81 0.80
C LEU A 194 2.09 -25.49 0.26
N ARG A 195 2.22 -26.47 -0.64
CA ARG A 195 1.08 -27.24 -1.16
C ARG A 195 0.39 -28.04 -0.06
N SER A 196 1.14 -28.60 0.88
CA SER A 196 0.57 -29.36 2.00
C SER A 196 -0.31 -28.49 2.91
N LEU A 197 -0.01 -27.18 3.01
CA LEU A 197 -0.83 -26.24 3.78
C LEU A 197 -2.24 -26.06 3.22
N THR A 198 -2.50 -26.45 1.98
CA THR A 198 -3.85 -26.38 1.39
C THR A 198 -4.88 -27.17 2.20
N ARG A 199 -4.43 -28.21 2.93
CA ARG A 199 -5.28 -29.06 3.80
C ARG A 199 -5.64 -28.40 5.13
N GLU A 200 -4.92 -27.36 5.53
CA GLU A 200 -5.23 -26.60 6.74
C GLU A 200 -6.35 -25.61 6.44
N THR A 201 -7.45 -25.72 7.19
CA THR A 201 -8.65 -24.92 6.96
C THR A 201 -8.62 -23.61 7.73
N ALA A 202 -7.86 -23.51 8.82
CA ALA A 202 -7.82 -22.33 9.68
C ALA A 202 -6.78 -21.30 9.19
N PRO A 203 -7.19 -20.08 8.76
CA PRO A 203 -6.26 -19.02 8.36
C PRO A 203 -5.27 -18.63 9.46
N SER A 204 -5.70 -18.66 10.72
CA SER A 204 -4.84 -18.42 11.88
C SER A 204 -3.67 -19.42 12.01
N VAL A 205 -3.77 -20.59 11.36
CA VAL A 205 -2.74 -21.63 11.38
C VAL A 205 -1.91 -21.59 10.10
N PHE A 206 -2.53 -21.60 8.91
CA PHE A 206 -1.76 -21.67 7.66
C PHE A 206 -1.13 -20.34 7.28
N ALA A 207 -1.76 -19.18 7.56
CA ALA A 207 -1.23 -17.90 7.09
C ALA A 207 0.12 -17.54 7.73
N PRO A 208 0.34 -17.69 9.05
CA PRO A 208 1.66 -17.47 9.64
C PRO A 208 2.71 -18.47 9.13
N LYS A 209 2.33 -19.73 8.91
CA LYS A 209 3.23 -20.75 8.34
C LYS A 209 3.63 -20.40 6.91
N LEU A 210 2.67 -20.03 6.08
CA LEU A 210 2.87 -19.57 4.70
C LEU A 210 3.86 -18.40 4.66
N GLN A 211 3.62 -17.37 5.47
CA GLN A 211 4.49 -16.20 5.56
C GLN A 211 5.90 -16.56 6.02
N ASN A 212 6.03 -17.44 7.02
CA ASN A 212 7.33 -17.87 7.54
C ASN A 212 8.13 -18.72 6.53
N ILE A 213 7.47 -19.62 5.80
CA ILE A 213 8.14 -20.42 4.77
C ILE A 213 8.62 -19.51 3.64
N CYS A 214 7.74 -18.64 3.12
CA CYS A 214 8.06 -17.72 2.03
C CYS A 214 9.15 -16.70 2.41
N SER A 215 9.11 -16.14 3.62
CA SER A 215 10.06 -15.10 4.05
C SER A 215 11.49 -15.61 4.19
N LYS A 216 11.68 -16.90 4.49
CA LYS A 216 12.99 -17.58 4.46
C LYS A 216 13.62 -17.63 3.08
N HIS A 217 12.85 -17.43 2.02
CA HIS A 217 13.31 -17.42 0.63
C HIS A 217 13.09 -16.07 -0.07
N GLY A 218 12.97 -14.98 0.70
CA GLY A 218 12.87 -13.62 0.16
C GLY A 218 11.52 -13.27 -0.46
N VAL A 219 10.45 -13.99 -0.10
CA VAL A 219 9.09 -13.71 -0.54
C VAL A 219 8.23 -13.23 0.62
N ALA A 220 7.84 -11.96 0.56
CA ALA A 220 6.95 -11.29 1.49
C ALA A 220 5.49 -11.52 1.09
N VAL A 221 4.82 -12.48 1.71
CA VAL A 221 3.38 -12.74 1.49
C VAL A 221 2.53 -11.86 2.41
N VAL A 222 1.67 -11.01 1.84
CA VAL A 222 0.77 -10.12 2.58
C VAL A 222 -0.69 -10.35 2.20
N PHE A 223 -1.57 -10.14 3.17
CA PHE A 223 -3.00 -10.32 3.04
C PHE A 223 -3.66 -8.96 3.21
N VAL A 224 -4.12 -8.35 2.12
CA VAL A 224 -4.72 -7.01 2.15
C VAL A 224 -6.10 -7.08 1.53
N ALA A 225 -7.14 -6.72 2.28
CA ALA A 225 -8.48 -6.65 1.74
C ALA A 225 -8.57 -5.64 0.58
N ALA A 226 -9.05 -6.08 -0.58
CA ALA A 226 -9.19 -5.23 -1.75
C ALA A 226 -10.36 -4.23 -1.56
N PRO A 227 -10.15 -2.94 -1.85
CA PRO A 227 -11.22 -1.95 -1.84
C PRO A 227 -12.28 -2.25 -2.91
N THR A 228 -13.51 -1.81 -2.66
CA THR A 228 -14.60 -1.89 -3.65
C THR A 228 -14.14 -1.30 -5.00
N GLY A 229 -14.28 -2.07 -6.06
CA GLY A 229 -13.84 -1.69 -7.41
C GLY A 229 -12.45 -2.19 -7.79
N CYS A 230 -11.65 -2.72 -6.87
CA CYS A 230 -10.42 -3.43 -7.22
C CYS A 230 -10.76 -4.88 -7.64
N PRO A 231 -10.46 -5.28 -8.89
CA PRO A 231 -10.73 -6.63 -9.35
C PRO A 231 -9.61 -7.61 -8.99
N ALA A 232 -8.51 -7.17 -8.38
CA ALA A 232 -7.35 -8.04 -8.22
C ALA A 232 -7.59 -9.14 -7.18
N SER A 233 -7.28 -10.39 -7.55
CA SER A 233 -7.26 -11.53 -6.61
C SER A 233 -5.89 -11.67 -5.96
N GLY A 234 -4.84 -11.47 -6.77
CA GLY A 234 -3.44 -11.51 -6.38
C GLY A 234 -2.62 -10.46 -7.13
N ALA A 235 -1.44 -10.17 -6.61
CA ALA A 235 -0.41 -9.47 -7.36
C ALA A 235 1.00 -9.81 -6.85
N THR A 236 1.97 -9.73 -7.76
CA THR A 236 3.39 -9.94 -7.48
C THR A 236 4.20 -8.74 -7.91
N LYS A 237 5.06 -8.25 -7.02
CA LYS A 237 6.00 -7.15 -7.31
C LYS A 237 7.35 -7.38 -6.65
N TRP A 238 8.43 -7.08 -7.34
CA TRP A 238 9.74 -6.98 -6.70
C TRP A 238 9.89 -5.63 -6.00
N LEU A 239 10.08 -5.65 -4.68
CA LEU A 239 10.32 -4.44 -3.87
C LEU A 239 11.79 -4.02 -3.94
N THR A 240 12.68 -5.01 -3.93
CA THR A 240 14.12 -4.86 -4.18
C THR A 240 14.59 -6.02 -5.07
N PRO A 241 15.83 -6.02 -5.57
CA PRO A 241 16.38 -7.16 -6.30
C PRO A 241 16.37 -8.48 -5.51
N GLU A 242 16.26 -8.43 -4.19
CA GLU A 242 16.35 -9.59 -3.28
C GLU A 242 15.06 -9.86 -2.51
N LYS A 243 14.00 -9.08 -2.73
CA LYS A 243 12.74 -9.22 -2.01
C LYS A 243 11.54 -9.07 -2.93
N ALA A 244 10.81 -10.16 -3.10
CA ALA A 244 9.53 -10.18 -3.80
C ALA A 244 8.38 -9.98 -2.82
N MET A 245 7.34 -9.29 -3.25
CA MET A 245 6.05 -9.16 -2.59
C MET A 245 5.05 -10.01 -3.36
N LEU A 246 4.24 -10.76 -2.61
CA LEU A 246 3.07 -11.48 -3.10
C LEU A 246 1.88 -11.03 -2.23
N VAL A 247 0.88 -10.41 -2.83
CA VAL A 247 -0.31 -9.94 -2.12
C VAL A 247 -1.53 -10.75 -2.54
N LEU A 248 -2.38 -11.10 -1.57
CA LEU A 248 -3.65 -11.80 -1.76
C LEU A 248 -4.81 -10.98 -1.20
N SER A 249 -5.88 -10.81 -1.98
CA SER A 249 -7.05 -10.02 -1.58
C SER A 249 -8.18 -10.81 -0.94
N LEU A 250 -8.11 -12.15 -0.99
CA LEU A 250 -9.21 -13.05 -0.67
C LEU A 250 -10.48 -12.80 -1.51
N ARG A 251 -10.35 -12.33 -2.76
CA ARG A 251 -11.48 -12.30 -3.71
C ARG A 251 -12.07 -13.71 -3.86
N TYR A 252 -13.40 -13.80 -4.01
CA TYR A 252 -14.19 -15.05 -3.99
C TYR A 252 -14.23 -15.84 -2.68
N LYS A 253 -13.28 -15.60 -1.76
CA LYS A 253 -13.29 -16.08 -0.38
C LYS A 253 -13.36 -17.60 -0.23
N THR A 254 -12.97 -18.39 -1.23
CA THR A 254 -12.91 -19.86 -1.10
C THR A 254 -11.48 -20.36 -1.22
N ASN A 255 -11.18 -21.47 -0.54
CA ASN A 255 -9.84 -22.02 -0.47
C ASN A 255 -9.27 -22.41 -1.85
N ASP A 256 -10.11 -22.89 -2.76
CA ASP A 256 -9.68 -23.22 -4.12
C ASP A 256 -9.15 -22.01 -4.89
N HIS A 257 -9.90 -20.91 -4.89
CA HIS A 257 -9.46 -19.65 -5.51
C HIS A 257 -8.23 -19.08 -4.81
N PHE A 258 -8.25 -19.04 -3.47
CA PHE A 258 -7.14 -18.50 -2.68
C PHE A 258 -5.80 -19.19 -2.99
N TRP A 259 -5.78 -20.53 -2.94
CA TRP A 259 -4.56 -21.29 -3.15
C TRP A 259 -4.15 -21.27 -4.63
N PHE A 260 -5.10 -21.29 -5.58
CA PHE A 260 -4.78 -21.12 -6.99
C PHE A 260 -4.07 -19.79 -7.25
N THR A 261 -4.65 -18.68 -6.79
CA THR A 261 -4.04 -17.35 -6.88
C THR A 261 -2.64 -17.35 -6.23
N PHE A 262 -2.46 -17.91 -5.04
CA PHE A 262 -1.14 -17.97 -4.41
C PHE A 262 -0.09 -18.66 -5.30
N PHE A 263 -0.39 -19.83 -5.85
CA PHE A 263 0.55 -20.54 -6.71
C PHE A 263 0.73 -19.89 -8.08
N HIS A 264 -0.29 -19.18 -8.59
CA HIS A 264 -0.20 -18.37 -9.80
C HIS A 264 0.80 -17.23 -9.58
N GLU A 265 0.66 -16.48 -8.49
CA GLU A 265 1.59 -15.41 -8.12
C GLU A 265 3.02 -15.94 -7.84
N ALA A 266 3.14 -17.09 -7.17
CA ALA A 266 4.43 -17.76 -7.01
C ALA A 266 5.09 -18.11 -8.36
N ALA A 267 4.30 -18.43 -9.39
CA ALA A 267 4.79 -18.65 -10.74
C ALA A 267 5.44 -17.38 -11.31
N HIS A 268 4.83 -16.20 -11.13
CA HIS A 268 5.41 -14.94 -11.58
C HIS A 268 6.76 -14.66 -10.94
N ILE A 269 6.91 -14.96 -9.64
CA ILE A 269 8.19 -14.83 -8.93
C ILE A 269 9.25 -15.78 -9.50
N LEU A 270 8.89 -17.04 -9.76
CA LEU A 270 9.83 -18.08 -10.17
C LEU A 270 10.21 -18.03 -11.64
N LYS A 271 9.26 -17.68 -12.52
CA LYS A 271 9.37 -17.87 -13.97
C LYS A 271 9.58 -16.57 -14.73
N HIS A 272 9.12 -15.45 -14.18
CA HIS A 272 9.11 -14.19 -14.91
C HIS A 272 10.15 -13.20 -14.35
N GLY A 273 10.50 -12.19 -15.15
CA GLY A 273 11.59 -11.27 -14.83
C GLY A 273 11.27 -10.31 -13.68
N LYS A 274 12.30 -9.89 -12.93
CA LYS A 274 12.14 -9.03 -11.73
C LYS A 274 11.56 -7.63 -12.00
N LYS A 275 11.51 -7.20 -13.26
CA LYS A 275 10.92 -5.91 -13.67
C LYS A 275 9.39 -5.97 -13.82
N LEU A 276 8.82 -7.16 -13.73
CA LEU A 276 7.38 -7.38 -13.92
C LEU A 276 6.62 -7.01 -12.64
N LEU A 277 5.57 -6.21 -12.79
CA LEU A 277 4.45 -6.19 -11.86
C LEU A 277 3.37 -7.10 -12.46
N ALA A 278 3.01 -8.16 -11.75
CA ALA A 278 1.91 -9.04 -12.11
C ALA A 278 0.69 -8.69 -11.27
N ILE A 279 -0.49 -8.58 -11.87
CA ILE A 279 -1.75 -8.33 -11.15
C ILE A 279 -2.84 -9.21 -11.75
N GLU A 280 -3.20 -10.28 -11.06
CA GLU A 280 -4.25 -11.20 -11.51
C GLU A 280 -5.61 -10.48 -11.52
N GLY A 281 -6.31 -10.50 -12.66
CA GLY A 281 -7.66 -9.95 -12.81
C GLY A 281 -7.73 -8.50 -13.28
N VAL A 282 -6.60 -7.92 -13.73
CA VAL A 282 -6.57 -6.63 -14.44
C VAL A 282 -6.03 -6.82 -15.86
N GLU A 283 -6.68 -6.19 -16.84
CA GLU A 283 -6.26 -6.25 -18.26
C GLU A 283 -4.94 -5.48 -18.49
N GLY A 284 -4.06 -6.02 -19.34
CA GLY A 284 -2.79 -5.38 -19.72
C GLY A 284 -1.54 -6.25 -19.65
N MET A 285 -1.66 -7.50 -19.17
CA MET A 285 -0.55 -8.43 -19.05
C MET A 285 -0.37 -9.29 -20.32
N ASP A 286 0.87 -9.73 -20.57
CA ASP A 286 1.16 -10.64 -21.68
C ASP A 286 0.45 -11.98 -21.45
N ALA A 287 -0.49 -12.31 -22.34
CA ALA A 287 -1.30 -13.53 -22.28
C ALA A 287 -0.46 -14.83 -22.22
N LYS A 288 0.78 -14.80 -22.72
CA LYS A 288 1.70 -15.93 -22.62
C LYS A 288 2.20 -16.13 -21.19
N LEU A 289 2.52 -15.04 -20.49
CA LEU A 289 2.97 -15.08 -19.09
C LEU A 289 1.84 -15.53 -18.18
N GLU A 290 0.64 -14.97 -18.36
CA GLU A 290 -0.57 -15.38 -17.61
C GLU A 290 -0.86 -16.87 -17.81
N GLY A 291 -0.86 -17.34 -19.06
CA GLY A 291 -1.09 -18.75 -19.36
C GLY A 291 0.01 -19.67 -18.80
N GLU A 292 1.25 -19.19 -18.66
CA GLU A 292 2.32 -19.95 -18.01
C GLU A 292 2.12 -20.04 -16.49
N ALA A 293 1.70 -18.94 -15.85
CA ALA A 293 1.39 -18.90 -14.43
C ALA A 293 0.18 -19.79 -14.09
N ASP A 294 -0.88 -19.75 -14.89
CA ASP A 294 -2.04 -20.62 -14.75
C ASP A 294 -1.66 -22.10 -14.85
N ARG A 295 -0.91 -22.48 -15.90
CA ARG A 295 -0.44 -23.86 -16.06
C ARG A 295 0.46 -24.28 -14.90
N PHE A 296 1.29 -23.38 -14.39
CA PHE A 296 2.15 -23.67 -13.25
C PHE A 296 1.32 -23.92 -11.98
N ALA A 297 0.42 -23.02 -11.62
CA ALA A 297 -0.42 -23.16 -10.43
C ALA A 297 -1.24 -24.45 -10.47
N ARG A 298 -1.83 -24.70 -11.63
CA ARG A 298 -2.58 -25.91 -11.96
C ARG A 298 -1.78 -27.19 -11.74
N ASP A 299 -0.60 -27.26 -12.36
CA ASP A 299 0.24 -28.47 -12.34
C ASP A 299 0.97 -28.65 -11.00
N VAL A 300 1.19 -27.58 -10.22
CA VAL A 300 1.71 -27.66 -8.84
C VAL A 300 0.65 -28.20 -7.89
N LEU A 301 -0.58 -27.71 -7.98
CA LEU A 301 -1.68 -28.13 -7.10
C LEU A 301 -2.12 -29.57 -7.38
N ILE A 302 -2.32 -29.92 -8.65
CA ILE A 302 -2.72 -31.26 -9.08
C ILE A 302 -1.80 -31.67 -10.23
N PRO A 303 -0.76 -32.49 -9.97
CA PRO A 303 0.20 -32.83 -11.00
C PRO A 303 -0.44 -33.62 -12.14
N ARG A 304 0.18 -33.56 -13.32
CA ARG A 304 -0.41 -34.05 -14.58
C ARG A 304 -0.79 -35.52 -14.55
N ARG A 305 -0.04 -36.34 -13.82
CA ARG A 305 -0.30 -37.77 -13.67
C ARG A 305 -1.64 -38.00 -12.96
N GLU A 306 -1.85 -37.28 -11.86
CA GLU A 306 -3.06 -37.32 -11.05
C GLU A 306 -4.23 -36.62 -11.77
N ALA A 307 -3.96 -35.61 -12.59
CA ALA A 307 -4.98 -34.92 -13.37
C ALA A 307 -5.71 -35.83 -14.37
N GLN A 308 -5.02 -36.83 -14.96
CA GLN A 308 -5.66 -37.81 -15.82
C GLN A 308 -6.64 -38.70 -15.03
N GLU A 309 -6.21 -39.18 -13.86
CA GLU A 309 -7.08 -39.95 -12.95
C GLU A 309 -8.30 -39.14 -12.51
N LEU A 310 -8.12 -37.83 -12.25
CA LEU A 310 -9.21 -36.92 -11.93
C LEU A 310 -10.21 -36.76 -13.09
N TYR A 311 -9.72 -36.65 -14.32
CA TYR A 311 -10.57 -36.57 -15.51
C TYR A 311 -11.38 -37.85 -15.70
N ASP A 312 -10.74 -39.01 -15.63
CA ASP A 312 -11.41 -40.31 -15.74
C ASP A 312 -12.47 -40.47 -14.65
N MET A 313 -12.16 -40.03 -13.42
CA MET A 313 -13.08 -40.00 -12.30
C MET A 313 -14.30 -39.10 -12.55
N SER A 314 -14.09 -37.94 -13.17
CA SER A 314 -15.15 -36.97 -13.45
C SER A 314 -16.18 -37.48 -14.46
N ASN A 315 -15.78 -38.38 -15.36
CA ASN A 315 -16.64 -38.98 -16.37
C ASN A 315 -17.47 -40.16 -15.83
N PHE A 316 -17.23 -40.62 -14.59
CA PHE A 316 -18.11 -41.60 -13.98
C PHE A 316 -19.49 -41.00 -13.74
N ARG A 317 -20.52 -41.77 -14.11
CA ARG A 317 -21.95 -41.42 -13.94
C ARG A 317 -22.32 -41.00 -12.51
N PHE A 318 -21.49 -41.35 -11.51
CA PHE A 318 -21.70 -41.05 -10.09
C PHE A 318 -20.44 -40.52 -9.40
N CYS A 319 -19.74 -39.53 -9.97
CA CYS A 319 -18.71 -38.81 -9.23
C CYS A 319 -19.30 -38.23 -7.93
N SER A 320 -18.79 -38.66 -6.77
CA SER A 320 -19.36 -38.33 -5.47
C SER A 320 -18.40 -37.48 -4.63
N LYS A 321 -18.94 -36.78 -3.62
CA LYS A 321 -18.13 -36.01 -2.67
C LYS A 321 -17.09 -36.87 -1.94
N LYS A 322 -17.41 -38.14 -1.67
CA LYS A 322 -16.51 -39.10 -1.03
C LYS A 322 -15.32 -39.40 -1.94
N MET A 323 -15.56 -39.73 -3.21
CA MET A 323 -14.49 -39.99 -4.18
C MET A 323 -13.56 -38.77 -4.36
N VAL A 324 -14.13 -37.56 -4.47
CA VAL A 324 -13.33 -36.33 -4.55
C VAL A 324 -12.48 -36.11 -3.29
N SER A 325 -13.03 -36.42 -2.12
CA SER A 325 -12.29 -36.29 -0.85
C SER A 325 -11.17 -37.32 -0.72
N GLU A 326 -11.43 -38.57 -1.11
CA GLU A 326 -10.42 -39.65 -1.13
C GLU A 326 -9.30 -39.35 -2.13
N PHE A 327 -9.63 -38.82 -3.31
CA PHE A 327 -8.65 -38.37 -4.29
C PHE A 327 -7.80 -37.21 -3.73
N ALA A 328 -8.42 -36.21 -3.12
CA ALA A 328 -7.73 -35.08 -2.53
C ALA A 328 -6.77 -35.52 -1.41
N GLU A 329 -7.21 -36.45 -0.56
CA GLU A 329 -6.39 -37.05 0.51
C GLU A 329 -5.19 -37.80 -0.07
N LYS A 330 -5.41 -38.66 -1.08
CA LYS A 330 -4.35 -39.40 -1.78
C LYS A 330 -3.26 -38.49 -2.32
N ILE A 331 -3.62 -37.34 -2.89
CA ILE A 331 -2.66 -36.41 -3.49
C ILE A 331 -2.21 -35.30 -2.53
N GLY A 332 -2.70 -35.30 -1.28
CA GLY A 332 -2.26 -34.38 -0.23
C GLY A 332 -2.71 -32.92 -0.43
N VAL A 333 -3.91 -32.66 -0.95
CA VAL A 333 -4.49 -31.31 -1.09
C VAL A 333 -5.88 -31.21 -0.46
N ALA A 334 -6.41 -29.99 -0.30
CA ALA A 334 -7.80 -29.83 0.14
C ALA A 334 -8.81 -30.30 -0.93
N PRO A 335 -9.92 -30.95 -0.53
CA PRO A 335 -11.00 -31.32 -1.46
C PRO A 335 -11.53 -30.17 -2.31
N GLY A 336 -11.60 -28.95 -1.73
CA GLY A 336 -12.00 -27.74 -2.45
C GLY A 336 -11.15 -27.45 -3.69
N ILE A 337 -9.84 -27.72 -3.64
CA ILE A 337 -8.91 -27.53 -4.77
C ILE A 337 -9.28 -28.44 -5.94
N VAL A 338 -9.61 -29.70 -5.64
CA VAL A 338 -10.04 -30.69 -6.63
C VAL A 338 -11.36 -30.26 -7.27
N VAL A 339 -12.33 -29.81 -6.45
CA VAL A 339 -13.60 -29.27 -6.96
C VAL A 339 -13.35 -28.05 -7.87
N GLY A 340 -12.52 -27.10 -7.43
CA GLY A 340 -12.18 -25.92 -8.22
C GLY A 340 -11.55 -26.27 -9.56
N ARG A 341 -10.62 -27.23 -9.58
CA ARG A 341 -10.02 -27.78 -10.80
C ARG A 341 -11.06 -28.35 -11.76
N MET A 342 -11.93 -29.23 -11.27
CA MET A 342 -12.96 -29.87 -12.09
C MET A 342 -13.96 -28.86 -12.65
N GLN A 343 -14.34 -27.85 -11.86
CA GLN A 343 -15.26 -26.80 -12.29
C GLN A 343 -14.64 -25.90 -13.37
N ASN A 344 -13.39 -25.51 -13.19
CA ASN A 344 -12.68 -24.66 -14.15
C ASN A 344 -12.45 -25.38 -15.50
N GLU A 345 -12.22 -26.69 -15.49
CA GLU A 345 -12.05 -27.50 -16.70
C GLU A 345 -13.38 -27.96 -17.33
N GLY A 346 -14.53 -27.58 -16.75
CA GLY A 346 -15.86 -27.94 -17.25
C GLY A 346 -16.27 -29.39 -17.01
N TRP A 347 -15.53 -30.13 -16.19
CA TRP A 347 -15.81 -31.53 -15.84
C TRP A 347 -16.89 -31.66 -14.75
N LEU A 348 -17.13 -30.58 -14.01
CA LEU A 348 -18.15 -30.51 -12.97
C LEU A 348 -18.86 -29.15 -13.07
N PRO A 349 -20.20 -29.06 -13.02
CA PRO A 349 -20.86 -27.77 -13.03
C PRO A 349 -20.52 -26.93 -11.77
N TRP A 350 -20.44 -25.60 -11.92
CA TRP A 350 -20.14 -24.67 -10.82
C TRP A 350 -21.10 -24.74 -9.63
N SER A 351 -22.29 -25.30 -9.81
CA SER A 351 -23.28 -25.51 -8.73
C SER A 351 -23.01 -26.75 -7.87
N HIS A 352 -22.15 -27.66 -8.31
CA HIS A 352 -21.97 -28.96 -7.68
C HIS A 352 -20.79 -28.99 -6.70
N MET A 353 -20.93 -29.78 -5.64
CA MET A 353 -19.88 -30.09 -4.65
C MET A 353 -19.23 -28.89 -3.94
N ASN A 354 -19.82 -27.71 -4.00
CA ASN A 354 -19.32 -26.51 -3.29
C ASN A 354 -19.23 -26.67 -1.77
N ALA A 355 -19.93 -27.65 -1.18
CA ALA A 355 -19.81 -28.02 0.23
C ALA A 355 -18.41 -28.55 0.61
N LEU A 356 -17.58 -28.92 -0.35
CA LEU A 356 -16.18 -29.34 -0.14
C LEU A 356 -15.21 -28.15 -0.16
N LYS A 357 -15.67 -26.95 -0.52
CA LYS A 357 -14.89 -25.72 -0.46
C LYS A 357 -15.02 -25.09 0.92
N VAL A 358 -13.91 -24.55 1.42
CA VAL A 358 -13.87 -23.81 2.68
C VAL A 358 -13.93 -22.32 2.36
N LYS A 359 -14.79 -21.59 3.08
CA LYS A 359 -14.85 -20.13 2.96
C LYS A 359 -13.91 -19.46 3.96
N TYR A 360 -13.23 -18.41 3.52
CA TYR A 360 -12.34 -17.58 4.33
C TYR A 360 -12.93 -16.18 4.50
N GLU A 361 -12.74 -15.60 5.67
CA GLU A 361 -13.25 -14.27 6.03
C GLU A 361 -12.16 -13.45 6.69
N TRP A 362 -12.23 -12.13 6.51
CA TRP A 362 -11.38 -11.19 7.24
C TRP A 362 -11.87 -11.10 8.68
N ILE A 363 -10.94 -11.02 9.62
CA ILE A 363 -11.27 -10.69 11.01
C ILE A 363 -11.64 -9.21 11.04
N GLU A 364 -12.84 -8.89 11.53
CA GLU A 364 -13.33 -7.51 11.65
C GLU A 364 -12.66 -6.72 12.76
#